data_AF-A0A3B0WW62-F1
#
_entry.id   AF-A0A3B0WW62-F1
#
_cell.length_a   1.000
_cell.length_b   1.000
_cell.length_c   1.000
_cell.angle_alpha   90.00
_cell.angle_beta   90.00
_cell.angle_gamma   90.00
#
_symmetry.space_group_name_H-M   'P 1'
#
loop_
_entity.id
_entity.type
_entity.pdbx_description
1 polymer ?
#
loop_
_entity_poly.entity_id
_entity_poly.type
_entity_poly.pdbx_seq_one_letter_code
_entity_poly.pdbx_strand_id
1 'polypeptide(L)'
;MRIPIAIKLALAITLLILSGMSTLGFILLENQKTVLSQQINGMGSAIAKQFASSASEMVLSGDSLGLQTLVNNLVDNQQIKGAMILSDKNKIVVKSGQTPSTDFIQHQIDSNKTAHHFEWNANNNKQDPLICFDSPIKFKQLIAGRIIMTFSKQQMVQSLESSRFVIIFTTVIMSIIAILLAFVMSRHLSKPIYNLVAASKAIGAGDFKYRLNERRNDELGELALAFDQMAQGLYEKAQVEDVFSRYVSSNVAEKILENLDDVELGGKHVNASVLFADIVGFTSISEKLPPQDIASLLNEYF
;
A
#
# COMPACT_ATOMS: atom_id res chain seq x y z
N MET A 1 3.87 -17.73 -18.83
CA MET A 1 4.41 -16.34 -18.93
C MET A 1 5.07 -15.96 -17.61
N ARG A 2 6.31 -15.46 -17.61
CA ARG A 2 6.92 -14.89 -16.38
C ARG A 2 6.40 -13.47 -16.19
N ILE A 3 5.67 -13.23 -15.10
CA ILE A 3 5.18 -11.90 -14.74
C ILE A 3 6.39 -11.02 -14.36
N PRO A 4 6.55 -9.82 -14.96
CA PRO A 4 7.60 -8.88 -14.59
C PRO A 4 7.63 -8.61 -13.09
N ILE A 5 8.84 -8.50 -12.52
CA ILE A 5 9.04 -8.24 -11.08
C ILE A 5 8.30 -6.96 -10.65
N ALA A 6 8.29 -5.94 -11.50
CA ALA A 6 7.56 -4.71 -11.19
C ALA A 6 6.05 -4.88 -11.07
N ILE A 7 5.40 -5.78 -11.81
CA ILE A 7 3.96 -6.02 -11.64
C ILE A 7 3.71 -6.68 -10.28
N LYS A 8 4.60 -7.58 -9.84
CA LYS A 8 4.50 -8.19 -8.50
C LYS A 8 4.68 -7.14 -7.39
N LEU A 9 5.66 -6.24 -7.54
CA LEU A 9 5.89 -5.14 -6.60
C LEU A 9 4.73 -4.13 -6.62
N ALA A 10 4.20 -3.80 -7.80
CA ALA A 10 3.04 -2.93 -7.97
C ALA A 10 1.82 -3.45 -7.22
N LEU A 11 1.52 -4.74 -7.39
CA LEU A 11 0.42 -5.41 -6.70
C LEU A 11 0.66 -5.42 -5.20
N ALA A 12 1.89 -5.71 -4.74
CA ALA A 12 2.22 -5.72 -3.32
C ALA A 12 2.04 -4.33 -2.68
N ILE A 13 2.54 -3.26 -3.33
CA ILE A 13 2.41 -1.87 -2.84
C ILE A 13 0.94 -1.44 -2.84
N THR A 14 0.20 -1.73 -3.91
CA THR A 14 -1.22 -1.39 -4.00
C THR A 14 -2.02 -2.10 -2.91
N LEU A 15 -1.76 -3.40 -2.69
CA LEU A 15 -2.41 -4.18 -1.62
C LEU A 15 -2.09 -3.62 -0.24
N LEU A 16 -0.84 -3.21 0.00
CA LEU A 16 -0.41 -2.61 1.26
C LEU A 16 -1.13 -1.28 1.52
N ILE A 17 -1.21 -0.41 0.51
CA ILE A 17 -1.93 0.87 0.61
C ILE A 17 -3.41 0.64 0.87
N LEU A 18 -4.02 -0.31 0.17
CA LEU A 18 -5.45 -0.60 0.30
C LEU A 18 -5.79 -1.19 1.68
N SER A 19 -4.94 -2.08 2.19
CA SER A 19 -5.03 -2.59 3.56
C SER A 19 -4.87 -1.47 4.60
N GLY A 20 -3.86 -0.60 4.42
CA GLY A 20 -3.62 0.54 5.30
C GLY A 20 -4.79 1.53 5.32
N MET A 21 -5.32 1.89 4.14
CA MET A 21 -6.49 2.77 4.01
C MET A 21 -7.74 2.15 4.61
N SER A 22 -7.97 0.85 4.41
CA SER A 22 -9.11 0.15 5.01
C SER A 22 -9.01 0.11 6.52
N THR A 23 -7.82 -0.14 7.06
CA THR A 23 -7.58 -0.18 8.51
C THR A 23 -7.76 1.20 9.13
N LEU A 24 -7.18 2.25 8.53
CA LEU A 24 -7.36 3.64 8.97
C LEU A 24 -8.82 4.08 8.89
N GLY A 25 -9.51 3.73 7.80
CA GLY A 25 -10.94 4.01 7.63
C GLY A 25 -11.80 3.36 8.72
N PHE A 26 -11.52 2.08 9.04
CA PHE A 26 -12.18 1.37 10.12
C PHE A 26 -11.95 2.04 11.49
N ILE A 27 -10.69 2.36 11.81
CA ILE A 27 -10.33 3.04 13.08
C ILE A 27 -11.04 4.40 13.18
N LEU A 28 -11.03 5.20 12.11
CA LEU A 28 -11.62 6.52 12.10
C LEU A 28 -13.14 6.47 12.30
N LEU A 29 -13.83 5.57 11.60
CA LEU A 29 -15.27 5.39 11.72
C LEU A 29 -15.67 4.92 13.12
N GLU A 30 -14.94 3.96 13.69
CA GLU A 30 -15.24 3.45 15.03
C GLU A 30 -14.99 4.53 16.10
N ASN A 31 -13.92 5.31 15.94
CA ASN A 31 -13.62 6.42 16.84
C ASN A 31 -14.71 7.51 16.75
N GLN A 32 -15.09 7.92 15.55
CA GLN A 32 -16.14 8.93 15.34
C GLN A 32 -17.50 8.46 15.90
N LYS A 33 -17.86 7.20 15.68
CA LYS A 33 -19.06 6.58 16.25
C LYS A 33 -19.04 6.61 17.78
N THR A 34 -17.89 6.27 18.38
CA THR A 34 -17.73 6.26 19.84
C THR A 34 -17.87 7.66 20.42
N VAL A 35 -17.18 8.66 19.84
CA VAL A 35 -17.24 10.06 20.29
C VAL A 35 -18.66 10.62 20.18
N LEU A 36 -19.34 10.41 19.05
CA LEU A 36 -20.72 10.88 18.86
C LEU A 36 -21.69 10.19 19.82
N SER A 37 -21.54 8.89 20.06
CA SER A 37 -22.38 8.18 21.02
C SER A 37 -22.15 8.67 22.45
N GLN A 38 -20.90 8.93 22.84
CA GLN A 38 -20.59 9.49 24.16
C GLN A 38 -21.17 10.90 24.34
N GLN A 39 -21.07 11.74 23.30
CA GLN A 39 -21.63 13.10 23.31
C GLN A 39 -23.15 13.07 23.45
N ILE A 40 -23.84 12.23 22.65
CA ILE A 40 -25.30 12.05 22.74
C ILE A 40 -25.69 11.53 24.12
N ASN A 41 -24.93 10.57 24.68
CA ASN A 41 -25.24 10.02 26.00
C ASN A 41 -25.05 11.04 27.14
N GLY A 42 -23.96 11.81 27.10
CA GLY A 42 -23.69 12.87 28.07
C GLY A 42 -24.73 14.00 28.00
N MET A 43 -25.01 14.49 26.78
CA MET A 43 -26.03 15.54 26.57
C MET A 43 -27.43 15.04 26.95
N GLY A 44 -27.82 13.85 26.47
CA GLY A 44 -29.13 13.26 26.72
C GLY A 44 -29.42 13.07 28.20
N SER A 45 -28.48 12.50 28.96
CA SER A 45 -28.61 12.32 30.41
C SER A 45 -28.65 13.66 31.17
N ALA A 46 -27.82 14.64 30.78
CA ALA A 46 -27.80 15.95 31.40
C ALA A 46 -29.12 16.72 31.17
N ILE A 47 -29.62 16.72 29.93
CA ILE A 47 -30.93 17.31 29.59
C ILE A 47 -32.03 16.58 30.37
N ALA A 48 -32.03 15.25 30.39
CA ALA A 48 -33.07 14.46 31.07
C ALA A 48 -33.13 14.80 32.56
N LYS A 49 -31.97 14.90 33.20
CA LYS A 49 -31.85 15.25 34.62
C LYS A 49 -32.29 16.69 34.90
N GLN A 50 -31.93 17.64 34.02
CA GLN A 50 -32.35 19.04 34.15
C GLN A 50 -33.87 19.16 34.08
N PHE A 51 -34.50 18.54 33.08
CA PHE A 51 -35.95 18.57 32.93
C PHE A 51 -36.68 17.79 34.02
N ALA A 52 -36.13 16.66 34.47
CA ALA A 52 -36.68 15.94 35.62
C ALA A 52 -36.69 16.80 36.90
N SER A 53 -35.66 17.62 37.09
CA SER A 53 -35.59 18.58 38.20
C SER A 53 -36.66 19.66 38.07
N SER A 54 -36.82 20.25 36.88
CA SER A 54 -37.84 21.29 36.62
C SER A 54 -39.27 20.78 36.69
N ALA A 55 -39.53 19.53 36.32
CA ALA A 55 -40.86 18.92 36.37
C ALA A 55 -41.28 18.49 37.79
N SER A 56 -40.36 18.46 38.76
CA SER A 56 -40.59 17.91 40.10
C SER A 56 -41.75 18.57 40.84
N GLU A 57 -41.79 19.90 40.84
CA GLU A 57 -42.86 20.65 41.50
C GLU A 57 -44.21 20.49 40.77
N MET A 58 -44.20 20.56 39.43
CA MET A 58 -45.40 20.44 38.59
C MET A 58 -46.04 19.04 38.68
N VAL A 59 -45.23 17.98 38.79
CA VAL A 59 -45.74 16.60 38.99
C VAL A 59 -46.45 16.48 40.33
N LEU A 60 -45.94 17.13 41.39
CA LEU A 60 -46.55 17.07 42.72
C LEU A 60 -47.77 17.96 42.88
N SER A 61 -47.78 19.13 42.23
CA SER A 61 -48.93 20.04 42.25
C SER A 61 -50.07 19.55 41.35
N GLY A 62 -49.84 18.54 40.52
CA GLY A 62 -50.82 18.04 39.54
C GLY A 62 -51.04 19.01 38.37
N ASP A 63 -50.07 19.90 38.10
CA ASP A 63 -50.14 20.88 37.01
C ASP A 63 -49.89 20.21 35.64
N SER A 64 -50.88 19.44 35.19
CA SER A 64 -50.85 18.75 33.91
C SER A 64 -50.68 19.69 32.71
N LEU A 65 -51.17 20.94 32.81
CA LEU A 65 -51.08 21.92 31.73
C LEU A 65 -49.66 22.49 31.62
N GLY A 66 -49.03 22.81 32.76
CA GLY A 66 -47.63 23.19 32.85
C GLY A 66 -46.71 22.07 32.36
N LEU A 67 -46.96 20.82 32.77
CA LEU A 67 -46.21 19.66 32.29
C LEU A 67 -46.35 19.44 30.79
N GLN A 68 -47.56 19.60 30.23
CA GLN A 68 -47.78 19.48 28.78
C GLN A 68 -47.01 20.57 28.03
N THR A 69 -46.98 21.80 28.55
CA THR A 69 -46.22 22.91 27.95
C THR A 69 -44.72 22.64 28.01
N LEU A 70 -44.21 22.18 29.15
CA LEU A 70 -42.81 21.80 29.31
C LEU A 70 -42.39 20.71 28.33
N VAL A 71 -43.22 19.67 28.18
CA VAL A 71 -42.99 18.54 27.27
C VAL A 71 -43.13 18.95 25.79
N ASN A 72 -44.03 19.86 25.45
CA ASN A 72 -44.13 20.38 24.09
C ASN A 72 -42.90 21.22 23.70
N ASN A 73 -42.46 22.13 24.57
CA ASN A 73 -41.26 22.95 24.33
C ASN A 73 -39.99 22.11 24.15
N LEU A 74 -39.92 20.94 24.80
CA LEU A 74 -38.86 19.95 24.61
C LEU A 74 -38.83 19.41 23.17
N VAL A 75 -40.00 19.07 22.63
CA VAL A 75 -40.15 18.44 21.30
C VAL A 75 -40.02 19.44 20.16
N ASP A 76 -40.24 20.73 20.42
CA ASP A 76 -39.99 21.79 19.44
C ASP A 76 -38.50 21.91 19.07
N ASN A 77 -37.59 21.35 19.88
CA ASN A 77 -36.18 21.22 19.51
C ASN A 77 -35.97 20.08 18.49
N GLN A 78 -35.35 20.38 17.35
CA GLN A 78 -35.14 19.42 16.25
C GLN A 78 -34.42 18.11 16.65
N GLN A 79 -33.63 18.13 17.72
CA GLN A 79 -32.89 16.96 18.21
C GLN A 79 -33.76 16.00 19.04
N ILE A 80 -34.84 16.49 19.65
CA ILE A 80 -35.74 15.73 20.52
C ILE A 80 -37.02 15.42 19.74
N LYS A 81 -37.22 14.14 19.43
CA LYS A 81 -38.39 13.70 18.64
C LYS A 81 -39.62 13.43 19.50
N GLY A 82 -39.45 13.29 20.81
CA GLY A 82 -40.56 13.08 21.73
C GLY A 82 -40.12 13.10 23.18
N ALA A 83 -41.08 13.33 24.07
CA ALA A 83 -40.88 13.22 25.51
C ALA A 83 -42.18 12.78 26.18
N MET A 84 -42.07 12.02 27.27
CA MET A 84 -43.21 11.66 28.11
C MET A 84 -42.82 11.69 29.58
N ILE A 85 -43.82 11.93 30.43
CA ILE A 85 -43.70 11.81 31.88
C ILE A 85 -44.61 10.69 32.35
N LEU A 86 -44.03 9.80 33.14
CA LEU A 86 -44.68 8.65 33.76
C LEU A 86 -44.83 8.93 35.25
N SER A 87 -45.97 8.59 35.84
CA SER A 87 -46.14 8.59 37.30
C SER A 87 -45.34 7.43 37.92
N ASP A 88 -45.19 7.45 39.24
CA ASP A 88 -44.71 6.33 40.07
C ASP A 88 -45.31 4.95 39.72
N LYS A 89 -46.54 4.89 39.19
CA LYS A 89 -47.24 3.67 38.75
C LYS A 89 -47.06 3.36 37.26
N ASN A 90 -46.05 3.96 36.62
CA ASN A 90 -45.74 3.82 35.20
C ASN A 90 -46.88 4.20 34.23
N LYS A 91 -47.82 5.04 34.69
CA LYS A 91 -48.92 5.59 33.87
C LYS A 91 -48.47 6.89 33.21
N ILE A 92 -48.85 7.08 31.94
CA ILE A 92 -48.58 8.32 31.20
C ILE A 92 -49.33 9.48 31.85
N VAL A 93 -48.59 10.50 32.30
CA VAL A 93 -49.12 11.78 32.80
C VAL A 93 -49.24 12.76 31.65
N VAL A 94 -48.15 12.97 30.90
CA VAL A 94 -48.11 13.78 29.69
C VAL A 94 -47.19 13.14 28.66
N LYS A 95 -47.45 13.41 27.38
CA LYS A 95 -46.59 12.96 26.26
C LYS A 95 -46.65 13.96 25.11
N SER A 96 -45.57 14.03 24.34
CA SER A 96 -45.52 14.73 23.06
C SER A 96 -44.53 14.05 22.13
N GLY A 97 -44.80 14.13 20.82
CA GLY A 97 -43.95 13.54 19.78
C GLY A 97 -43.87 12.01 19.81
N GLN A 98 -42.75 11.49 19.29
CA GLN A 98 -42.47 10.06 19.15
C GLN A 98 -41.93 9.48 20.46
N THR A 99 -42.73 8.61 21.08
CA THR A 99 -42.39 8.00 22.36
C THR A 99 -42.66 6.50 22.34
N PRO A 100 -41.82 5.69 23.01
CA PRO A 100 -42.00 4.24 23.07
C PRO A 100 -43.25 3.86 23.86
N SER A 101 -43.75 2.63 23.68
CA SER A 101 -44.85 2.13 24.50
C SER A 101 -44.40 1.95 25.96
N THR A 102 -45.32 2.12 26.91
CA THR A 102 -45.04 1.91 28.34
C THR A 102 -44.54 0.51 28.64
N ASP A 103 -45.04 -0.50 27.91
CA ASP A 103 -44.62 -1.89 28.06
C ASP A 103 -43.16 -2.10 27.64
N PHE A 104 -42.75 -1.45 26.54
CA PHE A 104 -41.35 -1.47 26.09
C PHE A 104 -40.43 -0.79 27.11
N ILE A 105 -40.85 0.36 27.64
CA ILE A 105 -40.09 1.10 28.66
C ILE A 105 -39.94 0.25 29.93
N GLN A 106 -41.03 -0.37 30.40
CA GLN A 106 -41.01 -1.22 31.59
C GLN A 106 -40.04 -2.40 31.41
N HIS A 107 -40.11 -3.07 30.25
CA HIS A 107 -39.19 -4.15 29.93
C HIS A 107 -37.72 -3.70 29.91
N GLN A 108 -37.42 -2.52 29.36
CA GLN A 108 -36.05 -1.97 29.33
C GLN A 108 -35.53 -1.60 30.73
N ILE A 109 -36.38 -0.99 31.56
CA ILE A 109 -36.02 -0.62 32.94
C ILE A 109 -35.77 -1.87 33.79
N ASP A 110 -36.61 -2.91 33.65
CA ASP A 110 -36.51 -4.14 34.43
C ASP A 110 -35.29 -4.98 34.02
N SER A 111 -35.03 -5.05 32.71
CA SER A 111 -33.91 -5.83 32.15
C SER A 111 -32.56 -5.15 32.32
N ASN A 112 -32.50 -3.82 32.34
CA ASN A 112 -31.25 -3.07 32.28
C ASN A 112 -31.18 -1.99 33.36
N LYS A 113 -31.23 -2.43 34.64
CA LYS A 113 -31.29 -1.56 35.84
C LYS A 113 -30.20 -0.48 35.94
N THR A 114 -29.13 -0.59 35.15
CA THR A 114 -28.00 0.34 35.12
C THR A 114 -27.97 1.23 33.87
N ALA A 115 -28.72 0.92 32.83
CA ALA A 115 -28.71 1.68 31.59
C ALA A 115 -29.74 2.82 31.65
N HIS A 116 -29.24 4.05 31.71
CA HIS A 116 -30.05 5.27 31.67
C HIS A 116 -30.54 5.65 30.28
N HIS A 117 -30.26 4.80 29.29
CA HIS A 117 -30.66 4.99 27.91
C HIS A 117 -30.91 3.67 27.21
N PHE A 118 -31.80 3.67 26.23
CA PHE A 118 -32.10 2.50 25.41
C PHE A 118 -32.43 2.91 23.98
N GLU A 119 -32.01 2.09 23.03
CA GLU A 119 -32.31 2.31 21.62
C GLU A 119 -33.67 1.74 21.29
N TRP A 120 -34.43 2.47 20.49
CA TRP A 120 -35.71 2.00 20.00
C TRP A 120 -35.95 2.52 18.59
N ASN A 121 -36.88 1.88 17.89
CA ASN A 121 -37.27 2.27 16.55
C ASN A 121 -38.76 2.54 16.56
N ALA A 122 -39.18 3.67 16.02
CA ALA A 122 -40.60 3.96 15.86
C ALA A 122 -41.19 2.96 14.85
N ASN A 123 -42.22 2.22 15.27
CA ASN A 123 -42.91 1.23 14.43
C ASN A 123 -43.14 1.80 13.01
N ASN A 124 -42.58 1.10 12.02
CA ASN A 124 -42.60 1.35 10.56
C ASN A 124 -41.53 2.24 9.93
N ASN A 125 -40.57 2.85 10.66
CA ASN A 125 -39.57 3.70 10.01
C ASN A 125 -38.11 3.37 10.42
N LYS A 126 -37.52 2.37 9.76
CA LYS A 126 -36.09 1.99 9.93
C LYS A 126 -35.08 3.13 9.64
N GLN A 127 -35.53 4.27 9.12
CA GLN A 127 -34.70 5.38 8.68
C GLN A 127 -34.28 6.35 9.79
N ASP A 128 -34.97 6.39 10.93
CA ASP A 128 -34.61 7.27 12.05
C ASP A 128 -34.31 6.44 13.30
N PRO A 129 -33.03 6.03 13.51
CA PRO A 129 -32.67 5.37 14.76
C PRO A 129 -32.86 6.35 15.92
N LEU A 130 -33.66 5.94 16.90
CA LEU A 130 -33.97 6.76 18.07
C LEU A 130 -33.29 6.21 19.31
N ILE A 131 -32.93 7.10 20.22
CA ILE A 131 -32.41 6.74 21.53
C ILE A 131 -33.23 7.45 22.60
N CYS A 132 -33.66 6.69 23.59
CA CYS A 132 -34.35 7.23 24.74
C CYS A 132 -33.40 7.41 25.91
N PHE A 133 -33.61 8.48 26.67
CA PHE A 133 -32.98 8.71 27.96
C PHE A 133 -34.04 8.73 29.05
N ASP A 134 -33.74 8.05 30.13
CA ASP A 134 -34.58 7.98 31.32
C ASP A 134 -33.99 8.86 32.43
N SER A 135 -34.84 9.59 33.15
CA SER A 135 -34.44 10.21 34.39
C SER A 135 -35.55 10.22 35.43
N PRO A 136 -35.28 9.87 36.71
CA PRO A 136 -36.28 9.92 37.76
C PRO A 136 -36.56 11.37 38.17
N ILE A 137 -37.84 11.71 38.27
CA ILE A 137 -38.32 12.97 38.84
C ILE A 137 -38.34 12.77 40.36
N LYS A 138 -37.41 13.42 41.05
CA LYS A 138 -37.26 13.31 42.50
C LYS A 138 -37.74 14.58 43.18
N PHE A 139 -38.51 14.41 44.25
CA PHE A 139 -38.78 15.47 45.21
C PHE A 139 -38.28 15.02 46.58
N LYS A 140 -37.24 15.71 47.07
CA LYS A 140 -36.46 15.25 48.23
C LYS A 140 -35.95 13.81 47.98
N GLN A 141 -36.42 12.82 48.73
CA GLN A 141 -36.04 11.41 48.59
C GLN A 141 -37.07 10.55 47.86
N LEU A 142 -38.23 11.11 47.48
CA LEU A 142 -39.31 10.36 46.82
C LEU A 142 -39.20 10.50 45.30
N ILE A 143 -39.35 9.39 44.58
CA ILE A 143 -39.51 9.39 43.12
C ILE A 143 -40.99 9.64 42.83
N ALA A 144 -41.33 10.85 42.37
CA ALA A 144 -42.70 11.22 42.02
C ALA A 144 -43.11 10.72 40.62
N GLY A 145 -42.11 10.44 39.77
CA GLY A 145 -42.32 9.95 38.42
C GLY A 145 -41.00 9.77 37.67
N ARG A 146 -41.08 9.60 36.36
CA ARG A 146 -39.91 9.54 35.46
C ARG A 146 -40.20 10.32 34.20
N ILE A 147 -39.17 10.96 33.66
CA ILE A 147 -39.20 11.51 32.31
C ILE A 147 -38.49 10.53 31.37
N ILE A 148 -39.07 10.32 30.20
CA ILE A 148 -38.49 9.57 29.09
C ILE A 148 -38.41 10.53 27.91
N MET A 149 -37.20 10.75 27.39
CA MET A 149 -36.98 11.66 26.26
C MET A 149 -36.38 10.89 25.09
N THR A 150 -36.89 11.12 23.90
CA THR A 150 -36.48 10.47 22.66
C THR A 150 -35.65 11.44 21.81
N PHE A 151 -34.41 11.08 21.51
CA PHE A 151 -33.51 11.83 20.62
C PHE A 151 -33.35 11.09 19.29
N SER A 152 -33.18 11.87 18.22
CA SER A 152 -32.81 11.32 16.92
C SER A 152 -31.31 11.12 16.80
N LYS A 153 -30.89 9.93 16.33
CA LYS A 153 -29.51 9.65 15.93
C LYS A 153 -29.24 10.00 14.46
N GLN A 154 -30.20 10.59 13.75
CA GLN A 154 -30.06 10.88 12.32
C GLN A 154 -28.82 11.73 12.01
N GLN A 155 -28.52 12.74 12.83
CA GLN A 155 -27.33 13.57 12.64
C GLN A 155 -26.03 12.77 12.80
N MET A 156 -26.00 11.80 13.72
CA MET A 156 -24.87 10.88 13.88
C MET A 156 -24.72 9.98 12.65
N VAL A 157 -25.82 9.39 12.17
CA VAL A 157 -25.81 8.53 10.97
C VAL A 157 -25.38 9.31 9.73
N GLN A 158 -25.91 10.51 9.52
CA GLN A 158 -25.52 11.38 8.40
C GLN A 158 -24.04 11.79 8.48
N SER A 159 -23.52 12.02 9.69
CA SER A 159 -22.10 12.33 9.88
C SER A 159 -21.21 11.12 9.54
N LEU A 160 -21.63 9.91 9.91
CA LEU A 160 -20.92 8.67 9.55
C LEU A 160 -20.95 8.40 8.03
N GLU A 161 -22.10 8.62 7.37
CA GLU A 161 -22.20 8.47 5.91
C GLU A 161 -21.35 9.51 5.17
N SER A 162 -21.31 10.76 5.64
CA SER A 162 -20.44 11.81 5.09
C SER A 162 -18.96 11.42 5.22
N SER A 163 -18.54 10.95 6.40
CA SER A 163 -17.18 10.45 6.63
C SER A 163 -16.85 9.25 5.73
N ARG A 164 -17.80 8.33 5.56
CA ARG A 164 -17.62 7.14 4.70
C ARG A 164 -17.34 7.55 3.25
N PHE A 165 -18.07 8.53 2.72
CA PHE A 165 -17.83 9.04 1.37
C PHE A 165 -16.41 9.61 1.22
N VAL A 166 -15.96 10.44 2.17
CA VAL A 166 -14.61 11.03 2.17
C VAL A 166 -13.52 9.94 2.22
N ILE A 167 -13.69 8.90 3.04
CA ILE A 167 -12.75 7.78 3.14
C ILE A 167 -12.68 7.01 1.82
N ILE A 168 -13.83 6.65 1.23
CA ILE A 168 -13.88 5.92 -0.04
C ILE A 168 -13.23 6.74 -1.15
N PHE A 169 -13.60 8.02 -1.26
CA PHE A 169 -13.06 8.92 -2.28
C PHE A 169 -11.53 9.06 -2.17
N THR A 170 -11.01 9.28 -0.96
CA THR A 170 -9.56 9.37 -0.70
C THR A 170 -8.86 8.04 -1.01
N THR A 171 -9.47 6.90 -0.68
CA THR A 171 -8.93 5.57 -0.97
C THR A 171 -8.81 5.31 -2.47
N VAL A 172 -9.82 5.73 -3.25
CA VAL A 172 -9.81 5.62 -4.72
C VAL A 172 -8.69 6.47 -5.31
N ILE A 173 -8.55 7.73 -4.87
CA ILE A 173 -7.47 8.62 -5.31
C ILE A 173 -6.10 8.01 -5.00
N MET A 174 -5.88 7.55 -3.76
CA MET A 174 -4.62 6.93 -3.36
C MET A 174 -4.32 5.66 -4.17
N SER A 175 -5.34 4.86 -4.50
CA SER A 175 -5.18 3.67 -5.33
C SER A 175 -4.77 4.03 -6.77
N ILE A 176 -5.36 5.07 -7.35
CA ILE A 176 -4.99 5.55 -8.69
C ILE A 176 -3.53 6.04 -8.70
N ILE A 177 -3.14 6.84 -7.69
CA ILE A 177 -1.76 7.33 -7.54
C ILE A 177 -0.78 6.16 -7.41
N ALA A 178 -1.12 5.15 -6.59
CA ALA A 178 -0.29 3.96 -6.40
C ALA A 178 -0.07 3.18 -7.71
N ILE A 179 -1.14 2.97 -8.49
CA ILE A 179 -1.08 2.29 -9.78
C ILE A 179 -0.21 3.08 -10.78
N LEU A 180 -0.38 4.40 -10.83
CA LEU A 180 0.40 5.27 -11.71
C LEU A 180 1.89 5.23 -11.37
N LEU A 181 2.23 5.42 -10.08
CA LEU A 181 3.62 5.33 -9.60
C LEU A 181 4.23 3.96 -9.89
N ALA A 182 3.46 2.89 -9.69
CA ALA A 182 3.92 1.55 -9.97
C ALA A 182 4.17 1.30 -11.47
N PHE A 183 3.34 1.85 -12.34
CA PHE A 183 3.55 1.80 -13.79
C PHE A 183 4.82 2.55 -14.22
N VAL A 184 5.04 3.75 -13.66
CA VAL A 184 6.26 4.54 -13.91
C VAL A 184 7.50 3.79 -13.43
N MET A 185 7.49 3.28 -12.20
CA MET A 185 8.59 2.48 -11.64
C MET A 185 8.83 1.20 -12.44
N SER A 186 7.78 0.54 -12.95
CA SER A 186 7.92 -0.62 -13.83
C SER A 186 8.73 -0.30 -15.07
N ARG A 187 8.48 0.85 -15.71
CA ARG A 187 9.26 1.27 -16.88
C ARG A 187 10.67 1.70 -16.51
N HIS A 188 10.85 2.39 -15.39
CA HIS A 188 12.16 2.88 -14.95
C HIS A 188 13.11 1.78 -14.44
N LEU A 189 12.60 0.70 -13.84
CA LEU A 189 13.42 -0.37 -13.26
C LEU A 189 13.43 -1.65 -14.11
N SER A 190 12.26 -2.15 -14.53
CA SER A 190 12.21 -3.49 -15.16
C SER A 190 12.82 -3.52 -16.55
N LYS A 191 12.68 -2.45 -17.34
CA LYS A 191 13.21 -2.42 -18.72
C LYS A 191 14.76 -2.46 -18.74
N PRO A 192 15.50 -1.62 -17.99
CA PRO A 192 16.96 -1.71 -17.94
C PRO A 192 17.46 -3.05 -17.37
N ILE A 193 16.82 -3.58 -16.32
CA ILE A 193 17.19 -4.89 -15.75
C ILE A 193 17.02 -6.00 -16.79
N TYR A 194 15.93 -5.96 -17.58
CA TYR A 194 15.74 -6.91 -18.67
C TYR A 194 16.82 -6.79 -19.74
N ASN A 195 17.19 -5.55 -20.13
CA ASN A 195 18.26 -5.31 -21.09
C ASN A 195 19.61 -5.83 -20.59
N LEU A 196 19.94 -5.62 -19.30
CA LEU A 196 21.14 -6.17 -18.66
C LEU A 196 21.16 -7.71 -18.70
N VAL A 197 20.04 -8.36 -18.38
CA VAL A 197 19.94 -9.83 -18.46
C VAL A 197 20.11 -10.31 -19.90
N ALA A 198 19.54 -9.61 -20.88
CA ALA A 198 19.71 -9.95 -22.29
C ALA A 198 21.16 -9.78 -22.76
N ALA A 199 21.80 -8.67 -22.37
CA ALA A 199 23.20 -8.38 -22.67
C ALA A 199 24.14 -9.42 -22.05
N SER A 200 23.92 -9.77 -20.79
CA SER A 200 24.71 -10.79 -20.08
C SER A 200 24.60 -12.16 -20.79
N LYS A 201 23.41 -12.52 -21.29
CA LYS A 201 23.23 -13.74 -22.11
C LYS A 201 23.95 -13.66 -23.45
N ALA A 202 23.97 -12.50 -24.11
CA ALA A 202 24.69 -12.31 -25.36
C ALA A 202 26.21 -12.47 -25.18
N ILE A 203 26.77 -11.85 -24.15
CA ILE A 203 28.18 -12.04 -23.76
C ILE A 203 28.47 -13.50 -23.42
N GLY A 204 27.60 -14.17 -22.65
CA GLY A 204 27.74 -15.59 -22.33
C GLY A 204 27.68 -16.52 -23.54
N ALA A 205 27.12 -16.05 -24.66
CA ALA A 205 27.10 -16.76 -25.94
C ALA A 205 28.29 -16.39 -26.86
N GLY A 206 29.24 -15.57 -26.38
CA GLY A 206 30.44 -15.15 -27.12
C GLY A 206 30.32 -13.82 -27.87
N ASP A 207 29.17 -13.12 -27.82
CA ASP A 207 29.03 -11.79 -28.42
C ASP A 207 29.59 -10.70 -27.49
N PHE A 208 30.92 -10.62 -27.44
CA PHE A 208 31.62 -9.60 -26.65
C PHE A 208 31.56 -8.19 -27.25
N LYS A 209 30.95 -8.01 -28.43
CA LYS A 209 30.77 -6.69 -29.06
C LYS A 209 29.48 -6.01 -28.61
N TYR A 210 28.55 -6.75 -28.00
CA TYR A 210 27.31 -6.18 -27.48
C TYR A 210 27.60 -5.10 -26.42
N ARG A 211 26.93 -3.94 -26.53
CA ARG A 211 27.01 -2.82 -25.58
C ARG A 211 25.62 -2.38 -25.16
N LEU A 212 25.46 -2.02 -23.89
CA LEU A 212 24.19 -1.52 -23.37
C LEU A 212 23.90 -0.09 -23.82
N ASN A 213 24.93 0.76 -23.94
CA ASN A 213 24.80 2.16 -24.37
C ASN A 213 23.72 2.94 -23.58
N GLU A 214 23.54 2.62 -22.31
CA GLU A 214 22.49 3.18 -21.46
C GLU A 214 22.96 4.52 -20.88
N ARG A 215 22.25 5.61 -21.19
CA ARG A 215 22.56 6.95 -20.67
C ARG A 215 21.68 7.27 -19.47
N ARG A 216 22.03 6.69 -18.31
CA ARG A 216 21.37 6.96 -17.02
C ARG A 216 22.38 7.54 -16.02
N ASN A 217 21.86 8.39 -15.14
CA ASN A 217 22.61 9.02 -14.06
C ASN A 217 22.15 8.46 -12.70
N ASP A 218 22.09 7.14 -12.59
CA ASP A 218 21.72 6.41 -11.38
C ASP A 218 22.55 5.12 -11.26
N GLU A 219 22.31 4.34 -10.21
CA GLU A 219 23.07 3.10 -9.91
C GLU A 219 22.94 2.07 -11.04
N LEU A 220 21.85 2.09 -11.82
CA LEU A 220 21.70 1.23 -13.00
C LEU A 220 22.55 1.72 -14.17
N GLY A 221 22.75 3.03 -14.31
CA GLY A 221 23.69 3.63 -15.26
C GLY A 221 25.14 3.26 -14.92
N GLU A 222 25.54 3.38 -13.66
CA GLU A 222 26.86 2.94 -13.20
C GLU A 222 27.09 1.45 -13.45
N LEU A 223 26.10 0.62 -13.17
CA LEU A 223 26.15 -0.81 -13.45
C LEU A 223 26.26 -1.11 -14.96
N ALA A 224 25.54 -0.37 -15.80
CA ALA A 224 25.64 -0.53 -17.26
C ALA A 224 27.04 -0.14 -17.78
N LEU A 225 27.64 0.93 -17.24
CA LEU A 225 29.01 1.33 -17.57
C LEU A 225 30.03 0.27 -17.14
N ALA A 226 29.92 -0.25 -15.92
CA ALA A 226 30.79 -1.33 -15.44
C ALA A 226 30.63 -2.61 -16.30
N PHE A 227 29.41 -2.93 -16.71
CA PHE A 227 29.13 -4.04 -17.62
C PHE A 227 29.80 -3.84 -18.99
N ASP A 228 29.67 -2.64 -19.59
CA ASP A 228 30.29 -2.33 -20.88
C ASP A 228 31.83 -2.39 -20.81
N GLN A 229 32.43 -1.97 -19.68
CA GLN A 229 33.88 -2.11 -19.44
C GLN A 229 34.31 -3.59 -19.35
N MET A 230 33.56 -4.42 -18.65
CA MET A 230 33.80 -5.87 -18.59
C MET A 230 33.69 -6.51 -19.99
N ALA A 231 32.66 -6.14 -20.75
CA ALA A 231 32.46 -6.62 -22.12
C ALA A 231 33.63 -6.24 -23.04
N GLN A 232 34.15 -5.02 -22.88
CA GLN A 232 35.33 -4.54 -23.59
C GLN A 232 36.58 -5.37 -23.24
N GLY A 233 36.84 -5.62 -21.95
CA GLY A 233 37.98 -6.45 -21.53
C GLY A 233 37.90 -7.89 -22.06
N LEU A 234 36.71 -8.50 -22.08
CA LEU A 234 36.50 -9.83 -22.68
C LEU A 234 36.74 -9.81 -24.20
N TYR A 235 36.29 -8.76 -24.89
CA TYR A 235 36.51 -8.61 -26.33
C TYR A 235 38.00 -8.44 -26.67
N GLU A 236 38.74 -7.66 -25.89
CA GLU A 236 40.18 -7.48 -26.05
C GLU A 236 40.93 -8.79 -25.79
N LYS A 237 40.58 -9.52 -24.71
CA LYS A 237 41.15 -10.83 -24.42
C LYS A 237 40.93 -11.82 -25.57
N ALA A 238 39.71 -11.89 -26.10
CA ALA A 238 39.38 -12.78 -27.22
C ALA A 238 40.17 -12.44 -28.50
N GLN A 239 40.42 -11.15 -28.77
CA GLN A 239 41.27 -10.74 -29.90
C GLN A 239 42.73 -11.13 -29.70
N VAL A 240 43.26 -10.99 -28.48
CA VAL A 240 44.63 -11.44 -28.18
C VAL A 240 44.76 -12.95 -28.37
N GLU A 241 43.79 -13.73 -27.92
CA GLU A 241 43.75 -15.19 -28.14
C GLU A 241 43.70 -15.55 -29.64
N ASP A 242 42.84 -14.89 -30.43
CA ASP A 242 42.77 -15.10 -31.89
C ASP A 242 44.09 -14.77 -32.58
N VAL A 243 44.71 -13.63 -32.27
CA VAL A 243 46.00 -13.23 -32.85
C VAL A 243 47.10 -14.20 -32.43
N PHE A 244 47.19 -14.56 -31.15
CA PHE A 244 48.21 -15.49 -30.64
C PHE A 244 48.10 -16.87 -31.31
N SER A 245 46.89 -17.35 -31.56
CA SER A 245 46.65 -18.63 -32.28
C SER A 245 47.17 -18.64 -33.73
N ARG A 246 47.40 -17.48 -34.35
CA ARG A 246 47.97 -17.37 -35.70
C ARG A 246 49.51 -17.40 -35.72
N TYR A 247 50.15 -17.03 -34.62
CA TYR A 247 51.62 -16.95 -34.52
C TYR A 247 52.25 -18.16 -33.84
N VAL A 248 51.46 -18.94 -33.10
CA VAL A 248 51.89 -20.13 -32.37
C VAL A 248 51.07 -21.31 -32.87
N SER A 249 51.71 -22.46 -33.12
CA SER A 249 50.97 -23.65 -33.57
C SER A 249 49.88 -24.01 -32.55
N SER A 250 48.72 -24.47 -33.02
CA SER A 250 47.54 -24.69 -32.18
C SER A 250 47.83 -25.54 -30.94
N ASN A 251 48.68 -26.57 -31.10
CA ASN A 251 49.11 -27.47 -30.02
C ASN A 251 50.00 -26.80 -28.94
N VAL A 252 50.73 -25.74 -29.29
CA VAL A 252 51.57 -24.98 -28.34
C VAL A 252 50.75 -23.88 -27.67
N ALA A 253 49.85 -23.22 -28.41
CA ALA A 253 48.96 -22.20 -27.86
C ALA A 253 48.01 -22.79 -26.80
N GLU A 254 47.39 -23.94 -27.08
CA GLU A 254 46.49 -24.64 -26.15
C GLU A 254 47.23 -25.04 -24.86
N LYS A 255 48.43 -25.61 -24.96
CA LYS A 255 49.25 -25.99 -23.80
C LYS A 255 49.68 -24.82 -22.92
N ILE A 256 49.96 -23.66 -23.52
CA ILE A 256 50.34 -22.44 -22.77
C ILE A 256 49.12 -21.81 -22.11
N LEU A 257 47.97 -21.79 -22.79
CA LEU A 257 46.72 -21.24 -22.24
C LEU A 257 46.13 -22.12 -21.11
N GLU A 258 46.31 -23.44 -21.16
CA GLU A 258 45.85 -24.36 -20.10
C GLU A 258 46.70 -24.29 -18.82
N ASN A 259 47.99 -23.96 -18.93
CA ASN A 259 48.94 -23.97 -17.80
C ASN A 259 49.76 -22.67 -17.70
N LEU A 260 49.07 -21.52 -17.63
CA LEU A 260 49.71 -20.20 -17.50
C LEU A 260 50.62 -20.07 -16.26
N ASP A 261 50.31 -20.77 -15.17
CA ASP A 261 51.08 -20.73 -13.92
C ASP A 261 52.28 -21.70 -13.89
N ASP A 262 52.37 -22.64 -14.85
CA ASP A 262 53.38 -23.71 -14.90
C ASP A 262 54.35 -23.55 -16.09
N VAL A 263 54.38 -22.35 -16.69
CA VAL A 263 55.39 -21.98 -17.68
C VAL A 263 56.70 -21.72 -16.95
N GLU A 264 57.42 -22.79 -16.59
CA GLU A 264 58.80 -22.68 -16.15
C GLU A 264 59.63 -22.06 -17.28
N LEU A 265 60.16 -20.85 -17.03
CA LEU A 265 61.10 -20.18 -17.91
C LEU A 265 62.42 -20.96 -17.92
N GLY A 266 62.54 -21.95 -18.82
CA GLY A 266 63.71 -22.81 -19.00
C GLY A 266 63.60 -23.68 -20.25
N GLY A 267 64.72 -24.23 -20.71
CA GLY A 267 64.74 -25.17 -21.84
C GLY A 267 64.53 -26.61 -21.38
N LYS A 268 63.57 -27.33 -21.96
CA LYS A 268 63.44 -28.79 -21.78
C LYS A 268 64.27 -29.52 -22.83
N HIS A 269 65.06 -30.51 -22.42
CA HIS A 269 65.68 -31.45 -23.37
C HIS A 269 64.58 -32.31 -23.99
N VAL A 270 64.43 -32.21 -25.31
CA VAL A 270 63.45 -32.97 -26.09
C VAL A 270 64.17 -33.67 -27.23
N ASN A 271 63.83 -34.94 -27.49
CA ASN A 271 64.22 -35.60 -28.73
C ASN A 271 63.33 -35.08 -29.85
N ALA A 272 63.86 -34.17 -30.66
CA ALA A 272 63.17 -33.56 -31.79
C ALA A 272 63.97 -33.77 -33.09
N SER A 273 63.26 -33.89 -34.21
CA SER A 273 63.85 -33.82 -35.55
C SER A 273 63.71 -32.40 -36.06
N VAL A 274 64.80 -31.81 -36.55
CA VAL A 274 64.80 -30.45 -37.10
C VAL A 274 64.90 -30.53 -38.62
N LEU A 275 63.96 -29.89 -39.32
CA LEU A 275 63.99 -29.73 -40.77
C LEU A 275 64.45 -28.31 -41.09
N PHE A 276 65.47 -28.18 -41.93
CA PHE A 276 65.87 -26.91 -42.52
C PHE A 276 65.48 -26.89 -43.99
N ALA A 277 64.80 -25.82 -44.41
CA ALA A 277 64.51 -25.53 -45.80
C ALA A 277 65.03 -24.12 -46.09
N ASP A 278 65.76 -23.97 -47.20
CA ASP A 278 66.30 -22.68 -47.65
C ASP A 278 65.93 -22.48 -49.13
N ILE A 279 65.77 -21.22 -49.52
CA ILE A 279 65.49 -20.84 -50.91
C ILE A 279 66.83 -20.63 -51.61
N VAL A 280 67.11 -21.45 -52.62
CA VAL A 280 68.37 -21.40 -53.36
C VAL A 280 68.58 -20.01 -53.97
N GLY A 281 69.69 -19.36 -53.61
CA GLY A 281 70.06 -18.05 -54.14
C GLY A 281 69.28 -16.86 -53.55
N PHE A 282 68.58 -17.05 -52.42
CA PHE A 282 67.75 -16.02 -51.78
C PHE A 282 68.48 -14.69 -51.57
N THR A 283 69.73 -14.71 -51.10
CA THR A 283 70.53 -13.49 -50.87
C THR A 283 70.60 -12.62 -52.13
N SER A 284 70.94 -13.22 -53.28
CA SER A 284 71.06 -12.48 -54.54
C SER A 284 69.72 -11.97 -55.08
N ILE A 285 68.62 -12.66 -54.76
CA ILE A 285 67.25 -12.23 -55.11
C ILE A 285 66.86 -11.04 -54.22
N SER A 286 67.18 -11.10 -52.93
CA SER A 286 66.81 -10.08 -51.95
C SER A 286 67.50 -8.73 -52.15
N GLU A 287 68.71 -8.74 -52.73
CA GLU A 287 69.47 -7.53 -53.04
C GLU A 287 68.95 -6.78 -54.29
N LYS A 288 68.12 -7.45 -55.11
CA LYS A 288 67.67 -6.91 -56.41
C LYS A 288 66.19 -6.55 -56.42
N LEU A 289 65.37 -7.22 -55.62
CA LEU A 289 63.92 -7.00 -55.60
C LEU A 289 63.51 -5.95 -54.56
N PRO A 290 62.46 -5.17 -54.84
CA PRO A 290 61.81 -4.35 -53.83
C PRO A 290 61.29 -5.20 -52.66
N PRO A 291 61.30 -4.67 -51.42
CA PRO A 291 60.85 -5.40 -50.23
C PRO A 291 59.44 -6.02 -50.32
N GLN A 292 58.51 -5.37 -51.04
CA GLN A 292 57.13 -5.87 -51.21
C GLN A 292 57.05 -7.12 -52.10
N ASP A 293 57.90 -7.22 -53.13
CA ASP A 293 57.92 -8.36 -54.04
C ASP A 293 58.59 -9.57 -53.36
N ILE A 294 59.62 -9.33 -52.54
CA ILE A 294 60.24 -10.38 -51.70
C ILE A 294 59.24 -10.89 -50.67
N ALA A 295 58.49 -9.99 -50.00
CA ALA A 295 57.47 -10.39 -49.03
C ALA A 295 56.37 -11.24 -49.68
N SER A 296 55.98 -10.91 -50.92
CA SER A 296 55.00 -11.69 -51.68
C SER A 296 55.53 -13.09 -52.04
N LEU A 297 56.79 -13.18 -52.50
CA LEU A 297 57.46 -14.46 -52.76
C LEU A 297 57.53 -15.35 -51.51
N LEU A 298 57.84 -14.76 -50.35
CA LEU A 298 57.92 -15.49 -49.08
C LEU A 298 56.54 -15.99 -48.63
N ASN A 299 55.49 -15.17 -48.75
CA ASN A 299 54.12 -15.56 -48.42
C ASN A 299 53.52 -16.62 -49.36
N GLU A 300 54.05 -16.76 -50.59
CA GLU A 300 53.64 -17.84 -51.49
C GLU A 300 54.35 -19.16 -51.14
N TYR A 301 55.56 -19.08 -50.59
CA TYR A 301 56.38 -20.25 -50.24
C TYR A 301 56.06 -20.84 -48.85
N PHE A 302 55.64 -20.02 -47.88
CA PHE A 302 55.35 -20.39 -46.49
C PHE A 302 53.87 -20.21 -46.13
#